data_AF-A0AAV2FIA3-F1
#
_entry.id   AF-A0AAV2FIA3-F1
#
_cell.length_a   1.000
_cell.length_b   1.000
_cell.length_c   1.000
_cell.angle_alpha   90.00
_cell.angle_beta   90.00
_cell.angle_gamma   90.00
#
_symmetry.space_group_name_H-M   'P 1'
#
loop_
_entity.id
_entity.type
_entity.pdbx_description
1 polymer ?
#
loop_
_entity_poly.entity_id
_entity_poly.type
_entity_poly.pdbx_seq_one_letter_code
_entity_poly.pdbx_strand_id
1 'polypeptide(L)' 'MSASLTPNAVELISRSEVSSSVVVQVVEIDKLSSSPETFRLLISDSVNAVWAVLTPKMNEKFNKGDVIQITDYKLGERE' A
#
# COMPACT_ATOMS: atom_id res chain seq x y z
N MET A 1 -6.85 18.51 -8.15
CA MET A 1 -7.45 18.18 -6.84
C MET A 1 -6.37 17.53 -6.00
N SER A 2 -6.02 18.09 -4.84
CA SER A 2 -5.17 17.40 -3.87
C SER A 2 -6.04 16.44 -3.08
N ALA A 3 -5.91 15.14 -3.33
CA ALA A 3 -6.54 14.15 -2.46
C ALA A 3 -5.82 14.16 -1.11
N SER A 4 -6.57 14.32 -0.02
CA SER A 4 -6.00 14.32 1.33
C SER A 4 -5.62 12.89 1.70
N LEU A 5 -4.33 12.62 1.86
CA LEU A 5 -3.86 11.34 2.40
C LEU A 5 -4.22 11.25 3.89
N THR A 6 -4.49 10.04 4.37
CA THR A 6 -4.74 9.80 5.79
C THR A 6 -3.41 9.95 6.55
N PRO A 7 -3.28 10.93 7.46
CA PRO A 7 -2.02 11.14 8.18
C PRO A 7 -1.64 9.91 9.01
N ASN A 8 -0.35 9.56 8.99
CA ASN A 8 0.20 8.41 9.73
C ASN A 8 -0.45 7.05 9.40
N ALA A 9 -1.13 6.93 8.26
CA ALA A 9 -1.77 5.68 7.86
C ALA A 9 -0.79 4.50 7.82
N VAL A 10 0.46 4.71 7.40
CA VAL A 10 1.46 3.64 7.35
C VAL A 10 1.76 3.10 8.75
N GLU A 11 1.89 3.99 9.74
CA GLU A 11 2.11 3.59 11.13
C GLU A 11 0.89 2.86 11.69
N LEU A 12 -0.32 3.39 11.45
CA LEU A 12 -1.56 2.76 11.91
C LEU A 12 -1.72 1.35 11.31
N ILE A 13 -1.45 1.17 10.01
CA ILE A 13 -1.45 -0.13 9.34
C ILE A 13 -0.49 -1.08 10.06
N SER A 14 0.75 -0.64 10.30
CA SER A 14 1.79 -1.48 10.91
C SER A 14 1.44 -1.94 12.34
N ARG A 15 0.60 -1.18 13.05
CA ARG A 15 0.13 -1.51 14.40
C ARG A 15 -1.16 -2.35 14.41
N SER A 16 -1.74 -2.65 13.24
CA SER A 16 -3.10 -3.23 13.11
C SER A 16 -4.19 -2.41 13.81
N GLU A 17 -3.96 -1.12 14.04
CA GLU A 17 -4.88 -0.24 14.77
C GLU A 17 -5.94 0.38 13.85
N VAL A 18 -5.88 0.08 12.56
CA VAL A 18 -6.80 0.61 11.56
C VAL A 18 -8.09 -0.20 11.56
N SER A 19 -9.14 0.38 12.13
CA SER A 19 -10.53 -0.12 12.03
C SER A 19 -11.30 0.43 10.82
N SER A 20 -10.71 1.35 10.05
CA SER A 20 -11.37 2.09 8.97
C SER A 20 -10.46 2.27 7.76
N SER A 21 -11.03 2.46 6.58
CA SER A 21 -10.25 2.61 5.36
C SER A 21 -9.28 3.80 5.40
N VAL A 22 -8.05 3.63 4.91
CA VAL A 22 -7.03 4.71 4.85
C VAL A 22 -6.71 5.10 3.41
N VAL A 23 -6.41 6.37 3.18
CA VAL A 23 -6.07 6.91 1.86
C VAL A 23 -4.57 7.16 1.78
N VAL A 24 -3.91 6.55 0.80
CA VAL A 24 -2.45 6.61 0.60
C VAL A 24 -2.12 6.81 -0.87
N GLN A 25 -0.91 7.25 -1.19
CA GLN A 25 -0.43 7.39 -2.55
C GLN A 25 0.51 6.24 -2.93
N VAL A 26 0.39 5.74 -4.15
CA VAL A 26 1.35 4.83 -4.77
C VAL A 26 2.54 5.62 -5.29
N VAL A 27 3.71 5.39 -4.71
CA VAL A 27 4.96 6.09 -5.03
C VAL A 27 5.81 5.29 -6.02
N GLU A 28 5.78 3.97 -5.92
CA GLU A 28 6.56 3.06 -6.76
C GLU A 28 5.85 1.72 -6.91
N ILE A 29 6.14 1.02 -8.00
CA ILE A 29 5.58 -0.29 -8.33
C ILE A 29 6.72 -1.18 -8.82
N ASP A 30 6.91 -2.29 -8.13
CA ASP A 30 7.94 -3.27 -8.45
C ASP A 30 7.34 -4.65 -8.65
N LYS A 31 7.96 -5.45 -9.53
CA LYS A 31 7.78 -6.90 -9.53
C LYS A 31 8.64 -7.52 -8.44
N LEU A 32 8.08 -8.46 -7.70
CA LEU A 32 8.80 -9.15 -6.64
C LEU A 32 9.82 -10.11 -7.26
N SER A 33 11.11 -9.94 -6.98
CA SER A 33 12.17 -10.76 -7.58
C SER A 33 12.02 -12.26 -7.27
N SER A 34 11.47 -12.59 -6.10
CA SER A 34 11.22 -13.97 -5.66
C SER A 34 9.94 -14.58 -6.24
N SER A 35 9.03 -13.76 -6.78
CA SER A 35 7.78 -14.21 -7.39
C SER A 35 7.40 -13.22 -8.50
N PRO A 36 7.88 -13.44 -9.75
CA PRO A 36 7.72 -12.48 -10.85
C PRO A 36 6.26 -12.18 -11.22
N GLU A 37 5.35 -13.07 -10.83
CA GLU A 37 3.89 -12.94 -10.97
C GLU A 37 3.26 -12.10 -9.85
N THR A 38 4.03 -11.64 -8.87
CA THR A 38 3.55 -10.86 -7.73
C THR A 38 4.15 -9.46 -7.79
N PHE A 39 3.30 -8.44 -7.71
CA PHE A 39 3.73 -7.06 -7.66
C PHE A 39 3.69 -6.54 -6.22
N ARG A 40 4.51 -5.55 -5.93
CA ARG A 40 4.46 -4.78 -4.68
C ARG A 40 4.35 -3.30 -5.00
N LEU A 41 3.62 -2.58 -4.16
CA LEU A 41 3.47 -1.13 -4.21
C LEU A 41 4.23 -0.51 -3.06
N LEU A 42 5.01 0.54 -3.32
CA LEU A 42 5.44 1.44 -2.27
C LEU A 42 4.32 2.44 -2.04
N ILE A 43 3.62 2.30 -0.91
CA ILE A 43 2.53 3.20 -0.53
C ILE A 43 3.02 4.23 0.50
N SER A 44 2.55 5.47 0.40
CA SER A 44 2.94 6.55 1.31
C SER A 44 1.75 7.37 1.80
N ASP A 45 1.86 7.85 3.04
CA ASP A 45 0.93 8.78 3.69
C ASP A 45 1.47 10.23 3.74
N SER A 46 2.46 10.55 2.89
CA SER A 46 3.26 11.79 2.86
C SER A 46 4.29 11.95 3.98
N VAL A 47 4.29 11.08 4.99
CA VAL A 47 5.26 11.13 6.10
C VAL A 47 6.17 9.91 6.04
N ASN A 48 5.56 8.74 5.93
CA ASN A 48 6.20 7.44 5.86
C ASN A 48 5.84 6.73 4.55
N ALA A 49 6.61 5.71 4.22
CA ALA A 49 6.32 4.82 3.11
C ALA A 49 6.62 3.36 3.49
N VAL A 50 5.83 2.44 2.96
CA VAL A 50 6.00 0.99 3.20
C VAL A 50 5.68 0.20 1.94
N TRP A 51 6.36 -0.93 1.78
CA TRP A 51 6.05 -1.89 0.73
C TRP A 51 4.85 -2.74 1.11
N ALA A 52 3.83 -2.74 0.27
CA ALA A 52 2.67 -3.61 0.34
C ALA A 52 2.66 -4.59 -0.83
N VAL A 53 2.53 -5.88 -0.56
CA VAL A 53 2.44 -6.92 -1.59
C VAL A 53 1.01 -7.02 -2.09
N LEU A 54 0.83 -7.03 -3.41
CA LEU A 54 -0.48 -7.18 -4.01
C LEU A 54 -0.91 -8.64 -4.06
N THR A 55 -2.23 -8.86 -3.96
CA THR A 55 -2.79 -10.15 -4.34
C THR A 55 -2.75 -10.30 -5.87
N PRO A 56 -2.60 -11.51 -6.43
CA PRO A 56 -2.47 -11.71 -7.87
C PRO A 56 -3.58 -11.07 -8.72
N LYS A 57 -4.80 -10.98 -8.15
CA LYS A 57 -5.97 -10.35 -8.79
C LYS A 57 -5.88 -8.82 -8.93
N MET A 58 -4.87 -8.20 -8.32
CA MET A 58 -4.72 -6.75 -8.22
C MET A 58 -3.46 -6.20 -8.90
N ASN A 59 -2.60 -7.07 -9.43
CA ASN A 59 -1.30 -6.71 -10.00
C ASN A 59 -1.34 -5.62 -11.09
N GLU A 60 -2.42 -5.54 -11.88
CA GLU A 60 -2.53 -4.62 -13.02
C GLU A 60 -3.46 -3.41 -12.76
N LYS A 61 -3.90 -3.21 -11.50
CA LYS A 61 -4.94 -2.22 -11.18
C LYS A 61 -4.43 -0.82 -10.82
N PHE A 62 -3.11 -0.65 -10.63
CA PHE A 62 -2.55 0.56 -10.04
C PHE A 62 -1.41 1.13 -10.86
N ASN A 63 -1.31 2.45 -10.85
CA ASN A 63 -0.24 3.22 -11.47
C ASN A 63 0.49 4.06 -10.44
N LYS A 64 1.75 4.39 -10.74
CA LYS A 64 2.52 5.34 -9.95
C LYS A 64 1.83 6.70 -9.94
N GLY A 65 1.67 7.28 -8.76
CA GLY A 65 0.97 8.55 -8.53
C GLY A 65 -0.48 8.38 -8.11
N ASP A 66 -1.07 7.18 -8.25
CA ASP A 66 -2.45 6.93 -7.85
C ASP A 66 -2.64 7.16 -6.37
N VAL A 67 -3.77 7.79 -6.02
CA VAL A 67 -4.23 7.89 -4.64
C VAL A 67 -5.30 6.85 -4.42
N ILE A 68 -5.02 5.90 -3.54
CA ILE A 68 -5.81 4.69 -3.33
C ILE A 68 -6.34 4.62 -1.91
N GLN A 69 -7.49 3.99 -1.75
CA GLN A 69 -8.09 3.70 -0.46
C GLN A 69 -7.87 2.23 -0.13
N ILE A 70 -7.16 1.96 0.97
CA ILE A 70 -6.95 0.61 1.48
C ILE A 70 -8.10 0.28 2.40
N THR A 71 -8.88 -0.74 2.04
CA THR A 71 -10.04 -1.21 2.81
C THR A 71 -9.84 -2.59 3.42
N ASP A 72 -8.96 -3.41 2.84
CA ASP A 72 -8.66 -4.76 3.28
C ASP A 72 -7.15 -5.00 3.09
N TYR A 73 -6.48 -5.41 4.16
CA TYR A 73 -5.05 -5.69 4.18
C TYR A 73 -4.75 -6.74 5.24
N LYS A 74 -3.62 -7.41 5.09
CA LYS A 74 -3.04 -8.30 6.10
C LYS A 74 -1.59 -7.93 6.30
N LEU A 75 -1.17 -7.87 7.56
CA LEU A 75 0.26 -7.75 7.86
C LEU A 75 0.94 -9.07 7.48
N GLY A 76 1.99 -8.98 6.67
CA GLY A 76 2.85 -10.13 6.41
C GLY A 76 3.57 -10.53 7.68
N GLU A 77 3.61 -11.82 7.98
CA GLU A 77 4.49 -12.34 9.02
C GLU A 77 5.93 -12.10 8.58
N ARG A 78 6.71 -11.40 9.42
CA ARG A 78 8.16 -11.37 9.27
C ARG A 78 8.64 -12.76 9.72
N GLU A 79 8.96 -13.63 8.77
CA GLU A 79 9.79 -14.80 9.04
C GLU A 79 11.18 -14.38 9.52
#